data_AF-A0A8I1WJQ2-F1
#
_entry.id   AF-A0A8I1WJQ2-F1
#
_cell.length_a   1.000
_cell.length_b   1.000
_cell.length_c   1.000
_cell.angle_alpha   90.00
_cell.angle_beta   90.00
_cell.angle_gamma   90.00
#
_symmetry.space_group_name_H-M   'P 1'
#
loop_
_entity.id
_entity.type
_entity.pdbx_description
1 polymer ?
#
loop_
_entity_poly.entity_id
_entity_poly.type
_entity_poly.pdbx_seq_one_letter_code
_entity_poly.pdbx_strand_id
1 'polypeptide(L)'
;MDHLHEIAAWLKQETCARPARLDQTGVVTRTASVLLLLLPGREGPELLFEVRSGKLGWQPGDICFPGGRRERGDRNFAAAAVREASEELGIRCKDIGLCGTLDFFAAHNGFMIYPFVGVWASAQEASSGPVDFTKWNYNKDEVAELFTVPLFWLVQATPRIGTAHVHIRRREDFPFELVPHLDPDKDFHQEYPIYFYQYGDRVIWGMTAAILHSFLDRFGKGLTQFA
;
A
#
# COMPACT_ATOMS: atom_id res chain seq x y z
N MET A 1 34.85 -31.10 -15.49
CA MET A 1 33.48 -31.39 -15.00
C MET A 1 33.35 -31.28 -13.48
N ASP A 2 34.45 -31.24 -12.71
CA ASP A 2 34.43 -31.17 -11.24
C ASP A 2 34.07 -29.79 -10.68
N HIS A 3 34.66 -28.72 -11.20
CA HIS A 3 34.50 -27.37 -10.64
C HIS A 3 33.07 -26.82 -10.67
N LEU A 4 32.25 -27.21 -11.65
CA LEU A 4 30.84 -26.82 -11.68
C LEU A 4 30.02 -27.49 -10.57
N HIS A 5 30.37 -28.73 -10.22
CA HIS A 5 29.71 -29.45 -9.11
C HIS A 5 30.12 -28.86 -7.76
N GLU A 6 31.40 -28.53 -7.58
CA GLU A 6 31.91 -27.84 -6.38
C GLU A 6 31.25 -26.46 -6.20
N ILE A 7 31.18 -25.66 -7.28
CA ILE A 7 30.50 -24.36 -7.26
C ILE A 7 29.01 -24.51 -6.97
N ALA A 8 28.33 -25.50 -7.56
CA ALA A 8 26.91 -25.73 -7.31
C ALA A 8 26.64 -26.14 -5.85
N ALA A 9 27.50 -26.98 -5.26
CA ALA A 9 27.41 -27.37 -3.87
C ALA A 9 27.61 -26.15 -2.94
N TRP A 10 28.63 -25.33 -3.23
CA TRP A 10 28.90 -24.11 -2.48
C TRP A 10 27.76 -23.09 -2.59
N LEU A 11 27.26 -22.82 -3.81
CA LEU A 11 26.13 -21.89 -4.03
C LEU A 11 24.88 -22.34 -3.28
N LYS A 12 24.56 -23.64 -3.27
CA LYS A 12 23.42 -24.18 -2.51
C LYS A 12 23.57 -23.89 -1.01
N GLN A 13 24.75 -24.14 -0.45
CA GLN A 13 25.03 -23.86 0.95
C GLN A 13 24.88 -22.36 1.27
N GLU A 14 25.50 -21.50 0.47
CA GLU A 14 25.49 -20.05 0.71
C GLU A 14 24.11 -19.42 0.53
N THR A 15 23.33 -19.84 -0.47
CA THR A 15 21.98 -19.32 -0.72
C THR A 15 20.96 -19.77 0.33
N CYS A 16 21.15 -20.95 0.94
CA CYS A 16 20.38 -21.34 2.12
C CYS A 16 20.74 -20.50 3.36
N ALA A 17 22.02 -20.14 3.52
CA ALA A 17 22.49 -19.36 4.66
C ALA A 17 22.25 -17.85 4.52
N ARG A 18 22.06 -17.34 3.29
CA ARG A 18 21.89 -15.92 2.98
C ARG A 18 20.49 -15.67 2.42
N PRO A 19 19.58 -15.05 3.18
CA PRO A 19 18.26 -14.73 2.66
C PRO A 19 18.38 -13.81 1.44
N ALA A 20 17.48 -14.00 0.48
CA ALA A 20 17.39 -13.13 -0.69
C ALA A 20 17.22 -11.67 -0.25
N ARG A 21 17.99 -10.78 -0.88
CA ARG A 21 17.90 -9.34 -0.67
C ARG A 21 17.18 -8.71 -1.85
N LEU A 22 16.33 -7.72 -1.58
CA LEU A 22 15.89 -6.79 -2.61
C LEU A 22 17.13 -6.03 -3.09
N ASP A 23 17.33 -6.02 -4.40
CA ASP A 23 18.44 -5.28 -4.98
C ASP A 23 18.25 -3.79 -4.73
N GLN A 24 19.21 -3.17 -4.04
CA GLN A 24 19.23 -1.73 -3.78
C GLN A 24 19.66 -0.93 -5.02
N THR A 25 20.02 -1.60 -6.12
CA THR A 25 20.21 -0.95 -7.42
C THR A 25 18.87 -0.49 -8.01
N GLY A 26 17.76 -1.13 -7.64
CA GLY A 26 16.42 -0.60 -7.86
C GLY A 26 16.17 0.59 -6.93
N VAL A 27 15.37 1.56 -7.37
CA VAL A 27 15.07 2.79 -6.60
C VAL A 27 14.33 2.49 -5.28
N VAL A 28 14.08 1.23 -4.90
CA VAL A 28 13.35 0.87 -3.67
C VAL A 28 14.16 1.24 -2.41
N THR A 29 13.92 2.45 -1.91
CA THR A 29 14.60 3.02 -0.75
C THR A 29 13.76 2.93 0.52
N ARG A 30 12.45 2.73 0.38
CA ARG A 30 11.51 2.67 1.50
C ARG A 30 10.40 1.67 1.20
N THR A 31 10.00 0.94 2.23
CA THR A 31 8.88 0.00 2.17
C THR A 31 7.82 0.35 3.21
N ALA A 32 6.56 0.09 2.88
CA ALA A 32 5.43 0.23 3.79
C ALA A 32 4.42 -0.90 3.58
N SER A 33 3.65 -1.22 4.61
CA SER A 33 2.55 -2.17 4.57
C SER A 33 1.27 -1.47 4.97
N VAL A 34 0.22 -1.63 4.17
CA VAL A 34 -1.07 -0.95 4.38
C VAL A 34 -2.21 -1.94 4.43
N LEU A 35 -3.26 -1.61 5.18
CA LEU A 35 -4.44 -2.45 5.36
C LEU A 35 -5.69 -1.76 4.82
N LEU A 36 -6.29 -2.36 3.79
CA LEU A 36 -7.66 -2.08 3.37
C LEU A 36 -8.60 -2.85 4.30
N LEU A 37 -9.15 -2.15 5.29
CA LEU A 37 -10.02 -2.75 6.31
C LEU A 37 -11.49 -2.51 5.99
N LEU A 38 -12.23 -3.58 5.71
CA LEU A 38 -13.69 -3.54 5.53
C LEU A 38 -14.38 -3.67 6.89
N LEU A 39 -15.30 -2.75 7.17
CA LEU A 39 -16.14 -2.72 8.36
C LEU A 39 -17.60 -3.01 7.99
N PRO A 40 -18.38 -3.66 8.85
CA PRO A 40 -19.83 -3.60 8.78
C PRO A 40 -20.31 -2.14 8.82
N GLY A 41 -21.09 -1.74 7.83
CA GLY A 41 -21.76 -0.44 7.75
C GLY A 41 -23.27 -0.55 7.81
N ARG A 42 -23.96 0.57 7.61
CA ARG A 42 -25.42 0.63 7.69
C ARG A 42 -26.12 -0.04 6.51
N GLU A 43 -25.57 0.16 5.32
CA GLU A 43 -26.14 -0.29 4.04
C GLU A 43 -25.33 -1.43 3.40
N GLY A 44 -24.34 -1.96 4.12
CA GLY A 44 -23.42 -2.96 3.60
C GLY A 44 -22.01 -2.74 4.14
N PRO A 45 -21.01 -3.47 3.63
CA PRO A 45 -19.62 -3.26 3.98
C PRO A 45 -19.14 -1.85 3.58
N GLU A 46 -18.30 -1.25 4.40
CA GLU A 46 -17.68 0.05 4.12
C GLU A 46 -16.16 -0.08 4.28
N LEU A 47 -15.40 0.59 3.43
CA LEU A 47 -13.94 0.59 3.48
C LEU A 47 -13.46 1.74 4.37
N LEU A 48 -12.64 1.42 5.37
CA LEU A 48 -12.07 2.39 6.30
C LEU A 48 -10.88 3.15 5.67
N PHE A 49 -10.87 4.45 5.94
CA PHE A 49 -9.78 5.37 5.63
C PHE A 49 -9.45 6.22 6.86
N GLU A 50 -8.24 6.76 6.86
CA GLU A 50 -7.80 7.76 7.83
C GLU A 50 -7.35 9.04 7.13
N VAL A 51 -7.43 10.15 7.87
CA VAL A 51 -6.80 11.41 7.52
C VAL A 51 -5.57 11.56 8.39
N ARG A 52 -4.40 11.70 7.76
CA ARG A 52 -3.12 11.86 8.47
C ARG A 52 -3.10 13.14 9.30
N SER A 53 -2.57 13.05 10.51
CA SER A 53 -2.37 14.18 11.40
C SER A 53 -1.52 15.28 10.74
N GLY A 54 -1.94 16.53 10.91
CA GLY A 54 -1.20 17.69 10.42
C GLY A 54 0.17 17.89 11.08
N LYS A 55 0.45 17.16 12.16
CA LYS A 55 1.74 17.18 12.87
C LYS A 55 2.82 16.33 12.19
N LEU A 56 2.44 15.48 11.23
CA LEU A 56 3.38 14.55 10.60
C LEU A 56 4.24 15.26 9.55
N GLY A 57 5.54 14.95 9.54
CA GLY A 57 6.50 15.52 8.59
C GLY A 57 6.36 15.03 7.15
N TRP A 58 5.47 14.05 6.89
CA TRP A 58 5.22 13.49 5.56
C TRP A 58 3.73 13.28 5.32
N GLN A 59 3.25 13.85 4.21
CA GLN A 59 1.84 13.82 3.77
C GLN A 59 0.82 14.24 4.86
N PRO A 60 1.01 15.41 5.53
CA PRO A 60 0.04 15.88 6.52
C PRO A 60 -1.32 16.16 5.86
N GLY A 61 -2.40 15.65 6.46
CA GLY A 61 -3.78 15.85 5.97
C GLY A 61 -4.18 14.99 4.78
N ASP A 62 -3.28 14.17 4.22
CA ASP A 62 -3.64 13.24 3.15
C ASP A 62 -4.51 12.10 3.67
N ILE A 63 -5.38 11.60 2.78
CA ILE A 63 -6.20 10.42 3.03
C ILE A 63 -5.40 9.16 2.68
N CYS A 64 -5.29 8.23 3.63
CA CYS A 64 -4.63 6.95 3.41
C CYS A 64 -5.38 5.78 4.05
N PHE A 65 -4.89 4.58 3.72
CA PHE A 65 -5.17 3.39 4.50
C PHE A 65 -4.25 3.38 5.72
N PRO A 66 -4.68 2.80 6.84
CA PRO A 66 -3.81 2.51 7.98
C PRO A 66 -2.61 1.68 7.53
N GLY A 67 -1.43 2.01 8.04
CA GLY A 67 -0.21 1.32 7.67
C GLY A 67 1.06 2.13 7.82
N GLY A 68 2.17 1.40 7.87
CA GLY A 68 3.48 1.99 8.14
C GLY A 68 4.63 1.09 7.74
N ARG A 69 5.80 1.38 8.28
CA ARG A 69 7.03 0.67 7.93
C ARG A 69 7.06 -0.68 8.65
N ARG A 70 7.51 -1.71 7.94
CA ARG A 70 7.85 -2.98 8.59
C ARG A 70 9.01 -2.80 9.58
N GLU A 71 8.79 -3.23 10.82
CA GLU A 71 9.80 -3.26 11.87
C GLU A 71 10.57 -4.59 11.89
N ARG A 72 11.72 -4.60 12.57
CA ARG A 72 12.54 -5.81 12.72
C ARG A 72 11.79 -6.94 13.45
N GLY A 73 10.85 -6.59 14.34
CA GLY A 73 10.02 -7.56 15.06
C GLY A 73 8.90 -8.18 14.22
N ASP A 74 8.56 -7.58 13.08
CA ASP A 74 7.47 -8.07 12.24
C ASP A 74 7.88 -9.34 11.49
N ARG A 75 7.10 -10.41 11.70
CA ARG A 75 7.32 -11.71 11.05
C ARG A 75 7.32 -11.60 9.53
N ASN A 76 6.44 -10.76 8.97
CA ASN A 76 6.30 -10.47 7.55
C ASN A 76 5.57 -9.13 7.35
N PHE A 77 5.40 -8.70 6.10
CA PHE A 77 4.70 -7.46 5.76
C PHE A 77 3.22 -7.46 6.16
N ALA A 78 2.56 -8.62 6.15
CA ALA A 78 1.18 -8.73 6.61
C ALA A 78 1.05 -8.45 8.12
N ALA A 79 1.99 -8.95 8.92
CA ALA A 79 2.05 -8.68 10.35
C ALA A 79 2.28 -7.20 10.63
N ALA A 80 3.12 -6.54 9.82
CA ALA A 80 3.32 -5.09 9.90
C ALA A 80 2.01 -4.32 9.62
N ALA A 81 1.29 -4.63 8.54
CA ALA A 81 0.01 -3.98 8.24
C ALA A 81 -1.00 -4.09 9.38
N VAL A 82 -1.10 -5.27 10.01
CA VAL A 82 -2.01 -5.51 11.14
C VAL A 82 -1.55 -4.76 12.39
N ARG A 83 -0.25 -4.75 12.70
CA ARG A 83 0.30 -4.00 13.85
C ARG A 83 0.06 -2.50 13.70
N GLU A 84 0.47 -1.93 12.57
CA GLU A 84 0.31 -0.50 12.28
C GLU A 84 -1.17 -0.10 12.36
N ALA A 85 -2.07 -0.84 11.70
CA ALA A 85 -3.51 -0.59 11.82
C ALA A 85 -4.02 -0.71 13.27
N SER A 86 -3.49 -1.63 14.06
CA SER A 86 -3.86 -1.78 15.47
C SER A 86 -3.43 -0.57 16.31
N GLU A 87 -2.22 -0.06 16.07
CA GLU A 87 -1.61 1.07 16.76
C GLU A 87 -2.29 2.40 16.37
N GLU A 88 -2.42 2.65 15.07
CA GLU A 88 -3.05 3.86 14.53
C GLU A 88 -4.52 3.94 14.91
N LEU A 89 -5.29 2.85 14.76
CA LEU A 89 -6.73 2.84 15.01
C LEU A 89 -7.10 2.61 16.49
N GLY A 90 -6.14 2.21 17.34
CA GLY A 90 -6.42 1.89 18.75
C GLY A 90 -7.31 0.66 18.95
N ILE A 91 -7.25 -0.29 18.02
CA ILE A 91 -7.99 -1.58 18.05
C ILE A 91 -7.04 -2.72 18.41
N ARG A 92 -7.54 -3.94 18.60
CA ARG A 92 -6.68 -5.11 18.86
C ARG A 92 -6.41 -5.84 17.56
N CYS A 93 -5.18 -6.33 17.35
CA CYS A 93 -4.84 -7.16 16.18
C CYS A 93 -5.82 -8.33 15.93
N LYS A 94 -6.37 -8.93 17.00
CA LYS A 94 -7.32 -10.05 16.91
C LYS A 94 -8.70 -9.65 16.37
N ASP A 95 -9.03 -8.36 16.35
CA ASP A 95 -10.27 -7.83 15.80
C ASP A 95 -10.14 -7.60 14.28
N ILE A 96 -8.97 -7.89 13.68
CA ILE A 96 -8.71 -7.83 12.24
C ILE A 96 -8.62 -9.26 11.70
N GLY A 97 -9.59 -9.64 10.87
CA GLY A 97 -9.56 -10.85 10.08
C GLY A 97 -8.84 -10.60 8.76
N LEU A 98 -7.55 -10.88 8.69
CA LEU A 98 -6.78 -10.70 7.46
C LEU A 98 -7.23 -11.70 6.39
N CYS A 99 -7.61 -11.21 5.20
CA CYS A 99 -8.10 -12.04 4.10
C CYS A 99 -7.00 -12.40 3.10
N GLY A 100 -6.13 -11.46 2.76
CA GLY A 100 -5.09 -11.75 1.78
C GLY A 100 -4.26 -10.54 1.34
N THR A 101 -3.28 -10.84 0.50
CA THR A 101 -2.36 -9.89 -0.11
C THR A 101 -2.96 -9.33 -1.41
N LEU A 102 -2.80 -8.03 -1.64
CA LEU A 102 -3.18 -7.36 -2.89
C LEU A 102 -1.94 -7.12 -3.77
N ASP A 103 -2.14 -6.52 -4.94
CA ASP A 103 -1.04 -6.18 -5.84
C ASP A 103 -0.08 -5.18 -5.18
N PHE A 104 1.21 -5.47 -5.26
CA PHE A 104 2.23 -4.59 -4.71
C PHE A 104 2.35 -3.32 -5.56
N PHE A 105 2.52 -2.19 -4.89
CA PHE A 105 2.61 -0.90 -5.55
C PHE A 105 4.03 -0.36 -5.48
N ALA A 106 4.70 -0.28 -6.63
CA ALA A 106 6.02 0.33 -6.76
C ALA A 106 5.85 1.77 -7.26
N ALA A 107 6.13 2.74 -6.39
CA ALA A 107 6.11 4.15 -6.72
C ALA A 107 7.41 4.57 -7.43
N HIS A 108 7.29 5.53 -8.34
CA HIS A 108 8.42 6.07 -9.13
C HIS A 108 9.51 6.75 -8.27
N ASN A 109 9.19 7.15 -7.04
CA ASN A 109 10.14 7.75 -6.10
C ASN A 109 10.84 6.71 -5.20
N GLY A 110 10.70 5.41 -5.50
CA GLY A 110 11.36 4.37 -4.74
C GLY A 110 10.61 3.83 -3.53
N PHE A 111 9.33 4.16 -3.42
CA PHE A 111 8.46 3.65 -2.37
C PHE A 111 7.82 2.33 -2.81
N MET A 112 7.99 1.25 -2.05
CA MET A 112 7.33 -0.03 -2.31
C MET A 112 6.28 -0.29 -1.24
N ILE A 113 5.02 -0.32 -1.64
CA ILE A 113 3.90 -0.57 -0.74
C ILE A 113 3.41 -2.01 -0.93
N TYR A 114 3.18 -2.67 0.19
CA TYR A 114 2.62 -4.02 0.30
C TYR A 114 1.21 -3.91 0.86
N PRO A 115 0.15 -3.89 0.02
CA PRO A 115 -1.21 -3.74 0.49
C PRO A 115 -1.82 -5.10 0.83
N PHE A 116 -2.64 -5.10 1.87
CA PHE A 116 -3.40 -6.25 2.34
C PHE A 116 -4.86 -5.87 2.51
N VAL A 117 -5.76 -6.83 2.38
CA VAL A 117 -7.19 -6.64 2.66
C VAL A 117 -7.59 -7.49 3.86
N GLY A 118 -8.39 -6.91 4.75
CA GLY A 118 -8.96 -7.58 5.91
C GLY A 118 -10.37 -7.11 6.19
N VAL A 119 -11.04 -7.83 7.08
CA VAL A 119 -12.39 -7.51 7.56
C VAL A 119 -12.37 -7.33 9.08
N TRP A 120 -13.31 -6.54 9.59
CA TRP A 120 -13.59 -6.52 11.02
C TRP A 120 -14.05 -7.89 11.50
N ALA A 121 -13.36 -8.44 12.51
CA ALA A 121 -13.58 -9.77 13.04
C ALA A 121 -13.76 -9.78 14.57
N SER A 122 -14.10 -8.63 15.17
CA SER A 122 -14.33 -8.54 16.62
C SER A 122 -15.46 -9.46 17.06
N ALA A 123 -15.12 -10.48 17.84
CA ALA A 123 -16.09 -11.44 18.38
C ALA A 123 -17.14 -10.79 19.31
N GLN A 124 -16.87 -9.60 19.85
CA GLN A 124 -17.81 -8.88 20.71
C GLN A 124 -18.76 -7.95 19.94
N GLU A 125 -18.42 -7.61 18.69
CA GLU A 125 -19.19 -6.69 17.85
C GLU A 125 -19.74 -7.38 16.58
N ALA A 126 -19.48 -8.68 16.42
CA ALA A 126 -19.98 -9.51 15.32
C ALA A 126 -21.51 -9.67 15.28
N SER A 127 -22.27 -8.96 16.12
CA SER A 127 -23.72 -9.04 16.21
C SER A 127 -24.38 -7.71 15.82
N SER A 128 -24.58 -7.56 14.51
CA SER A 128 -25.76 -6.92 13.89
C SER A 128 -25.84 -5.40 13.78
N GLY A 129 -24.72 -4.67 13.74
CA GLY A 129 -24.76 -3.22 13.51
C GLY A 129 -23.48 -2.64 12.88
N PRO A 130 -23.53 -1.38 12.40
CA PRO A 130 -22.34 -0.69 11.92
C PRO A 130 -21.31 -0.54 13.03
N VAL A 131 -20.03 -0.63 12.69
CA VAL A 131 -18.94 -0.41 13.64
C VAL A 131 -18.92 1.07 14.07
N ASP A 132 -18.99 1.31 15.38
CA ASP A 132 -18.92 2.64 15.97
C ASP A 132 -17.47 2.99 16.31
N PHE A 133 -16.70 3.39 15.29
CA PHE A 133 -15.30 3.78 15.44
C PHE A 133 -15.10 5.09 16.23
N THR A 134 -16.18 5.79 16.64
CA THR A 134 -16.06 6.94 17.57
C THR A 134 -15.60 6.51 18.96
N LYS A 135 -15.76 5.22 19.29
CA LYS A 135 -15.29 4.62 20.55
C LYS A 135 -13.84 4.15 20.50
N TRP A 136 -13.23 4.16 19.32
CA TRP A 136 -11.84 3.74 19.16
C TRP A 136 -10.90 4.82 19.69
N ASN A 137 -9.92 4.40 20.49
CA ASN A 137 -8.89 5.29 21.02
C ASN A 137 -7.70 5.37 20.05
N TYR A 138 -7.96 5.86 18.85
CA TYR A 138 -6.96 5.96 17.78
C TYR A 138 -5.88 7.00 18.12
N ASN A 139 -4.66 6.78 17.60
CA ASN A 139 -3.50 7.61 17.87
C ASN A 139 -3.64 9.00 17.22
N LYS A 140 -4.04 10.00 18.02
CA LYS A 140 -4.27 11.38 17.55
C LYS A 140 -3.02 12.11 17.06
N ASP A 141 -1.83 11.61 17.40
CA ASP A 141 -0.60 12.21 16.90
C ASP A 141 -0.33 11.80 15.45
N GLU A 142 -0.87 10.66 15.01
CA GLU A 142 -0.72 10.12 13.66
C GLU A 142 -1.98 10.27 12.81
N VAL A 143 -3.16 10.16 13.42
CA VAL A 143 -4.46 10.17 12.76
C VAL A 143 -5.30 11.34 13.26
N ALA A 144 -5.67 12.24 12.35
CA ALA A 144 -6.59 13.34 12.65
C ALA A 144 -8.05 12.88 12.70
N GLU A 145 -8.43 12.01 11.78
CA GLU A 145 -9.82 11.61 11.57
C GLU A 145 -9.90 10.20 10.96
N LEU A 146 -10.96 9.47 11.32
CA LEU A 146 -11.35 8.22 10.68
C LEU A 146 -12.69 8.42 9.95
N PHE A 147 -12.82 7.84 8.77
CA PHE A 147 -14.08 7.78 8.04
C PHE A 147 -14.14 6.54 7.18
N THR A 148 -15.35 6.19 6.75
CA THR A 148 -15.59 5.05 5.87
C THR A 148 -16.24 5.49 4.57
N VAL A 149 -16.04 4.71 3.51
CA VAL A 149 -16.76 4.88 2.24
C VAL A 149 -17.51 3.58 1.94
N PRO A 150 -18.84 3.64 1.66
CA PRO A 150 -19.59 2.44 1.32
C PRO A 150 -19.02 1.71 0.11
N LEU A 151 -18.93 0.38 0.23
CA LEU A 151 -18.37 -0.44 -0.83
C LEU A 151 -19.20 -0.33 -2.11
N PHE A 152 -20.53 -0.24 -1.99
CA PHE A 152 -21.43 -0.03 -3.13
C PHE A 152 -21.13 1.24 -3.90
N TRP A 153 -20.76 2.30 -3.20
CA TRP A 153 -20.38 3.55 -3.83
C TRP A 153 -19.03 3.38 -4.53
N LEU A 154 -18.05 2.75 -3.87
CA LEU A 154 -16.70 2.54 -4.43
C LEU A 154 -16.71 1.71 -5.72
N VAL A 155 -17.48 0.61 -5.77
CA VAL A 155 -17.54 -0.25 -6.97
C VAL A 155 -18.24 0.42 -8.15
N GLN A 156 -19.05 1.46 -7.91
CA GLN A 156 -19.73 2.25 -8.95
C GLN A 156 -18.95 3.54 -9.30
N ALA A 157 -18.02 3.95 -8.45
CA ALA A 157 -17.29 5.19 -8.62
C ALA A 157 -16.39 5.14 -9.85
N THR A 158 -16.54 6.14 -10.72
CA THR A 158 -15.60 6.39 -11.82
C THR A 158 -14.62 7.48 -11.36
N PRO A 159 -13.33 7.17 -11.15
CA PRO A 159 -12.36 8.17 -10.71
C PRO A 159 -12.10 9.19 -11.81
N ARG A 160 -11.80 10.43 -11.42
CA ARG A 160 -11.13 11.36 -12.33
C ARG A 160 -9.68 10.91 -12.49
N ILE A 161 -9.17 10.96 -13.72
CA ILE A 161 -7.80 10.56 -14.05
C ILE A 161 -7.03 11.80 -14.51
N GLY A 162 -5.90 12.06 -13.85
CA GLY A 162 -4.86 12.97 -14.32
C GLY A 162 -3.63 12.19 -14.79
N THR A 163 -2.69 12.87 -15.45
CA THR A 163 -1.44 12.26 -15.92
C THR A 163 -0.25 12.97 -15.29
N ALA A 164 0.75 12.21 -14.89
CA ALA A 164 2.05 12.72 -14.47
C ALA A 164 3.17 12.07 -15.30
N HIS A 165 4.33 12.72 -15.32
CA HIS A 165 5.51 12.27 -16.07
C HIS A 165 6.66 11.99 -15.11
N VAL A 166 7.34 10.88 -15.31
CA VAL A 166 8.64 10.61 -14.72
C VAL A 166 9.70 10.92 -15.75
N HIS A 167 10.74 11.63 -15.31
CA HIS A 167 11.89 11.96 -16.13
C HIS A 167 13.16 11.44 -15.49
N ILE A 168 13.79 10.45 -16.14
CA ILE A 168 15.07 9.92 -15.68
C ILE A 168 16.16 10.58 -16.50
N ARG A 169 16.94 11.45 -15.84
CA ARG A 169 18.13 12.08 -16.43
C ARG A 169 19.39 11.37 -16.01
N ARG A 170 20.28 11.16 -16.97
CA ARG A 170 21.65 10.73 -16.68
C ARG A 170 22.44 11.92 -16.16
N ARG A 171 23.26 11.67 -15.14
CA ARG A 171 24.13 12.69 -14.55
C ARG A 171 25.38 12.90 -15.41
N GLU A 172 26.13 13.96 -15.11
CA GLU A 172 27.38 14.31 -15.80
C GLU A 172 28.46 13.23 -15.71
N ASP A 173 28.44 12.41 -14.65
CA ASP A 173 29.36 11.29 -14.44
C ASP A 173 28.94 10.00 -15.16
N PHE A 174 27.88 10.05 -15.97
CA PHE A 174 27.46 8.89 -16.78
C PHE A 174 28.44 8.67 -17.94
N PRO A 175 29.09 7.50 -18.02
CA PRO A 175 30.19 7.26 -18.97
C PRO A 175 29.65 6.92 -20.36
N PHE A 176 29.17 7.92 -21.10
CA PHE A 176 28.62 7.75 -22.45
C PHE A 176 29.62 7.15 -23.45
N GLU A 177 30.92 7.33 -23.22
CA GLU A 177 31.99 6.71 -24.00
C GLU A 177 31.97 5.18 -23.99
N LEU A 178 31.42 4.58 -22.92
CA LEU A 178 31.27 3.12 -22.81
C LEU A 178 30.01 2.60 -23.51
N VAL A 179 29.08 3.49 -23.87
CA VAL A 179 27.78 3.15 -24.49
C VAL A 179 27.49 4.04 -25.70
N PRO A 180 28.31 3.96 -26.77
CA PRO A 180 28.28 4.91 -27.89
C PRO A 180 26.98 4.93 -28.71
N HIS A 181 26.10 3.93 -28.53
CA HIS A 181 24.79 3.88 -29.17
C HIS A 181 23.69 4.58 -28.38
N LEU A 182 23.98 5.00 -27.15
CA LEU A 182 23.05 5.70 -26.29
C LEU A 182 23.13 7.20 -26.57
N ASP A 183 22.02 7.74 -27.04
CA ASP A 183 21.89 9.18 -27.32
C ASP A 183 21.85 9.95 -25.98
N PRO A 184 22.82 10.84 -25.71
CA PRO A 184 22.89 11.59 -24.46
C PRO A 184 21.76 12.60 -24.30
N ASP A 185 21.12 13.01 -25.40
CA ASP A 185 20.01 13.96 -25.39
C ASP A 185 18.64 13.25 -25.26
N LYS A 186 18.62 11.90 -25.31
CA LYS A 186 17.40 11.11 -25.09
C LYS A 186 17.34 10.60 -23.65
N ASP A 187 16.66 11.40 -22.84
CA ASP A 187 16.19 11.00 -21.53
C ASP A 187 15.01 10.04 -21.62
N PHE A 188 14.82 9.26 -20.56
CA PHE A 188 13.66 8.38 -20.45
C PHE A 188 12.49 9.16 -19.85
N HIS A 189 11.38 9.18 -20.60
CA HIS A 189 10.11 9.76 -20.18
C HIS A 189 9.07 8.64 -20.07
N GLN A 190 8.36 8.57 -18.95
CA GLN A 190 7.22 7.69 -18.79
C GLN A 190 6.05 8.45 -18.20
N GLU A 191 4.92 8.42 -18.89
CA GLU A 191 3.65 8.90 -18.38
C GLU A 191 2.99 7.82 -17.52
N TYR A 192 2.30 8.24 -16.46
CA TYR A 192 1.50 7.35 -15.64
C TYR A 192 0.24 8.06 -15.12
N PRO A 193 -0.86 7.31 -14.92
CA PRO A 193 -2.11 7.87 -14.43
C PRO A 193 -2.06 8.17 -12.92
N ILE A 194 -2.73 9.24 -12.52
CA ILE A 194 -3.06 9.56 -11.12
C ILE A 194 -4.58 9.55 -11.00
N TYR A 195 -5.09 8.73 -10.08
CA TYR A 195 -6.51 8.57 -9.83
C TYR A 195 -6.98 9.50 -8.72
N PHE A 196 -8.21 9.99 -8.86
CA PHE A 196 -8.88 10.85 -7.89
C PHE A 196 -10.31 10.33 -7.68
N TYR A 197 -10.58 9.79 -6.51
CA TYR A 197 -11.91 9.41 -6.06
C TYR A 197 -12.45 10.50 -5.14
N GLN A 198 -13.53 11.16 -5.55
CA GLN A 198 -14.16 12.22 -4.76
C GLN A 198 -15.44 11.70 -4.08
N TYR A 199 -15.44 11.68 -2.75
CA TYR A 199 -16.58 11.28 -1.94
C TYR A 199 -17.00 12.44 -1.02
N GLY A 200 -18.08 13.14 -1.41
CA GLY A 200 -18.41 14.43 -0.80
C GLY A 200 -17.27 15.44 -0.98
N ASP A 201 -16.80 15.99 0.14
CA ASP A 201 -15.68 16.94 0.17
C ASP A 201 -14.30 16.24 0.30
N ARG A 202 -14.28 14.90 0.38
CA ARG A 202 -13.05 14.12 0.54
C ARG A 202 -12.50 13.70 -0.81
N VAL A 203 -11.19 13.87 -1.00
CA VAL A 203 -10.48 13.47 -2.22
C VAL A 203 -9.44 12.41 -1.87
N ILE A 204 -9.71 11.17 -2.24
CA ILE A 204 -8.74 10.07 -2.17
C ILE A 204 -7.91 10.12 -3.46
N TRP A 205 -6.62 10.35 -3.34
CA TRP A 205 -5.72 10.56 -4.49
C TRP A 205 -4.35 9.91 -4.30
N GLY A 206 -3.49 10.02 -5.32
CA GLY A 206 -2.10 9.56 -5.24
C GLY A 206 -1.97 8.04 -5.06
N MET A 207 -1.07 7.61 -4.19
CA MET A 207 -0.78 6.20 -3.96
C MET A 207 -1.99 5.45 -3.37
N THR A 208 -2.73 6.07 -2.45
CA THR A 208 -3.96 5.51 -1.86
C THR A 208 -4.98 5.22 -2.96
N ALA A 209 -5.22 6.19 -3.86
CA ALA A 209 -6.16 6.00 -4.97
C ALA A 209 -5.68 4.98 -6.00
N ALA A 210 -4.37 4.87 -6.25
CA ALA A 210 -3.83 3.85 -7.14
C ALA A 210 -4.02 2.43 -6.59
N ILE A 211 -3.79 2.23 -5.28
CA ILE A 211 -4.04 0.95 -4.60
C ILE A 211 -5.54 0.64 -4.59
N LEU A 212 -6.38 1.62 -4.26
CA LEU A 212 -7.83 1.48 -4.32
C LEU A 212 -8.32 1.11 -5.72
N HIS A 213 -7.82 1.80 -6.76
CA HIS A 213 -8.17 1.53 -8.14
C HIS A 213 -7.78 0.10 -8.56
N SER A 214 -6.57 -0.34 -8.23
CA SER A 214 -6.12 -1.72 -8.49
C SER A 214 -6.99 -2.76 -7.78
N PHE A 215 -7.36 -2.51 -6.52
CA PHE A 215 -8.28 -3.37 -5.78
C PHE A 215 -9.66 -3.46 -6.45
N LEU A 216 -10.25 -2.32 -6.82
CA LEU A 216 -11.57 -2.26 -7.46
C LEU A 216 -11.57 -2.81 -8.88
N ASP A 217 -10.54 -2.59 -9.68
CA ASP A 217 -10.42 -3.14 -11.03
C ASP A 217 -10.38 -4.68 -10.99
N ARG A 218 -9.58 -5.23 -10.07
CA ARG A 218 -9.39 -6.68 -9.96
C ARG A 218 -10.56 -7.40 -9.31
N PHE A 219 -11.16 -6.83 -8.26
CA PHE A 219 -12.16 -7.50 -7.43
C PHE A 219 -13.57 -6.91 -7.55
N GLY A 220 -13.72 -5.71 -8.12
CA GLY A 220 -14.97 -4.93 -8.11
C GLY A 220 -16.19 -5.68 -8.63
N LYS A 221 -16.06 -6.42 -9.74
CA LYS A 221 -17.16 -7.25 -10.28
C LYS A 221 -17.68 -8.28 -9.29
N GLY A 222 -16.78 -8.89 -8.51
CA GLY A 222 -17.13 -9.85 -7.47
C GLY A 222 -17.62 -9.18 -6.19
N LEU A 223 -17.17 -7.95 -5.91
CA LEU A 223 -17.60 -7.18 -4.75
C LEU A 223 -19.02 -6.63 -4.91
N THR A 224 -19.51 -6.42 -6.13
CA THR A 224 -20.87 -5.94 -6.41
C THR A 224 -21.97 -6.83 -5.78
N GLN A 225 -21.72 -8.12 -5.56
CA GLN A 225 -22.72 -9.00 -4.93
C GLN A 225 -22.87 -8.78 -3.41
N PHE A 226 -21.92 -8.06 -2.79
CA PHE A 226 -21.91 -7.73 -1.36
C PHE A 226 -22.16 -6.23 -1.11
N ALA A 227 -22.24 -5.45 -2.19
CA ALA A 227 -22.50 -4.02 -2.21
C ALA A 227 -24.00 -3.74 -2.20
#